data_AF-A0A0W4ZRN9-F1
#
_entry.id   AF-A0A0W4ZRN9-F1
#
_cell.length_a   1.000
_cell.length_b   1.000
_cell.length_c   1.000
_cell.angle_alpha   90.00
_cell.angle_beta   90.00
_cell.angle_gamma   90.00
#
_symmetry.space_group_name_H-M   'P 1'
#
loop_
_entity.id
_entity.type
_entity.pdbx_description
1 polymer ?
#
loop_
_entity_poly.entity_id
_entity_poly.type
_entity_poly.pdbx_seq_one_letter_code
_entity_poly.pdbx_strand_id
1 'polypeptide(L)'
;MKIETCFESIEQSIDSISSLEFNYPRHFTNSLLKLKNIATLIRDAELHENMLFTVEKGQKEPQKTKQCFKMPVTPLKSKESLSPETLLIAAKRLLDICHFPEMEERIALLYEKNRKHLETIENLETKIDLQRRQLDMLSTNNHLNFEDKSEFITDEMIQYEKDEIERLEHELELKSKELYGIL
;
A
#
# COMPACT_ATOMS: atom_id res chain seq x y z
N MET A 1 41.60 -18.87 78.25
CA MET A 1 41.92 -17.89 77.18
C MET A 1 42.04 -16.53 77.84
N LYS A 2 43.21 -15.89 77.79
CA LYS A 2 43.48 -14.64 78.48
C LYS A 2 42.97 -13.47 77.65
N ILE A 3 42.29 -12.50 78.26
CA ILE A 3 41.77 -11.31 77.57
C ILE A 3 42.89 -10.54 76.84
N GLU A 4 44.11 -10.57 77.39
CA GLU A 4 45.30 -9.95 76.78
C GLU A 4 45.60 -10.49 75.38
N THR A 5 45.49 -11.80 75.15
CA THR A 5 45.67 -12.38 73.80
C THR A 5 44.57 -11.98 72.81
N CYS A 6 43.39 -11.61 73.31
CA CYS A 6 42.30 -11.13 72.47
C CYS A 6 42.58 -9.72 71.97
N PHE A 7 43.10 -8.83 72.82
CA PHE A 7 43.50 -7.48 72.41
C PHE A 7 44.57 -7.50 71.32
N GLU A 8 45.61 -8.32 71.48
CA GLU A 8 46.67 -8.43 70.48
C GLU A 8 46.16 -8.98 69.14
N SER A 9 45.24 -9.95 69.18
CA SER A 9 44.60 -10.50 67.98
C SER A 9 43.64 -9.50 67.31
N ILE A 10 42.97 -8.66 68.10
CA ILE A 10 42.10 -7.59 67.59
C ILE A 10 42.95 -6.51 66.90
N GLU A 11 44.04 -6.05 67.53
CA GLU A 11 44.96 -5.05 66.94
C GLU A 11 45.56 -5.55 65.62
N GLN A 12 46.05 -6.79 65.57
CA GLN A 12 46.53 -7.40 64.32
C GLN A 12 45.44 -7.48 63.25
N SER A 13 44.19 -7.73 63.65
CA SER A 13 43.07 -7.77 62.71
C SER A 13 42.71 -6.37 62.18
N ILE A 14 42.81 -5.33 63.01
CA ILE A 14 42.56 -3.94 62.61
C ILE A 14 43.60 -3.46 61.61
N ASP A 15 44.88 -3.72 61.85
CA ASP A 15 45.96 -3.38 60.92
C ASP A 15 45.84 -4.17 59.61
N SER A 16 45.46 -5.44 59.69
CA SER A 16 45.21 -6.27 58.52
C SER A 16 44.03 -5.75 57.69
N ILE A 17 42.91 -5.38 58.32
CA ILE A 17 41.72 -4.88 57.62
C ILE A 17 41.97 -3.49 57.03
N SER A 18 42.70 -2.61 57.74
CA SER A 18 42.96 -1.24 57.29
C SER A 18 44.02 -1.14 56.20
N SER A 19 44.98 -2.08 56.16
CA SER A 19 46.00 -2.16 55.10
C SER A 19 45.49 -2.78 53.79
N LEU A 20 44.28 -3.36 53.79
CA LEU A 20 43.67 -3.84 52.55
C LEU A 20 43.33 -2.67 51.63
N GLU A 21 43.98 -2.62 50.47
CA GLU A 21 43.56 -1.75 49.38
C GLU A 21 42.22 -2.23 48.82
N PHE A 22 41.13 -1.74 49.40
CA PHE A 22 39.81 -1.91 48.80
C PHE A 22 39.73 -1.04 47.55
N ASN A 23 39.70 -1.69 46.39
CA ASN A 23 39.30 -1.03 45.15
C ASN A 23 37.84 -0.57 45.33
N TYR A 24 37.65 0.68 45.76
CA TYR A 24 36.33 1.32 45.77
C TYR A 24 35.74 1.15 44.37
N PRO A 25 34.43 0.86 44.21
CA PRO A 25 33.82 0.70 42.91
C PRO A 25 34.08 1.93 42.06
N ARG A 26 35.12 1.88 41.22
CA ARG A 26 35.37 2.93 40.23
C ARG A 26 34.14 2.85 39.34
N HIS A 27 33.41 3.96 39.24
CA HIS A 27 32.18 4.09 38.45
C HIS A 27 32.37 3.77 36.95
N PHE A 28 33.56 3.31 36.56
CA PHE A 28 34.01 3.06 35.22
C PHE A 28 33.77 1.63 34.71
N THR A 29 33.52 0.59 35.51
CA THR A 29 33.19 -0.73 34.91
C THR A 29 31.76 -0.75 34.35
N ASN A 30 30.79 -0.24 35.10
CA ASN A 30 29.44 -0.04 34.57
C ASN A 30 29.38 1.06 33.49
N SER A 31 30.25 2.08 33.56
CA SER A 31 30.31 3.10 32.51
C SER A 31 31.05 2.64 31.25
N LEU A 32 32.04 1.73 31.31
CA LEU A 32 32.67 1.19 30.10
C LEU A 32 31.73 0.26 29.33
N LEU A 33 30.87 -0.50 30.02
CA LEU A 33 29.78 -1.25 29.39
C LEU A 33 28.64 -0.34 28.90
N LYS A 34 28.52 0.88 29.45
CA LYS A 34 27.59 1.92 28.97
C LYS A 34 28.16 2.71 27.77
N LEU A 35 29.48 2.82 27.68
CA LEU A 35 30.20 3.61 26.66
C LEU A 35 30.48 2.83 25.38
N LYS A 36 30.55 1.50 25.43
CA LYS A 36 30.58 0.67 24.23
C LYS A 36 29.17 0.14 23.98
N ASN A 37 28.58 0.49 22.83
CA ASN A 37 27.39 -0.20 22.34
C ASN A 37 27.66 -1.71 22.43
N ILE A 38 26.81 -2.47 23.13
CA ILE A 38 26.96 -3.93 23.30
C ILE A 38 27.18 -4.63 21.94
N ALA A 39 26.69 -4.05 20.85
CA ALA A 39 26.89 -4.47 19.46
C ALA A 39 28.36 -4.43 18.96
N THR A 40 29.26 -3.74 19.67
CA THR A 40 30.71 -3.78 19.37
C THR A 40 31.43 -4.90 20.11
N LEU A 41 30.83 -5.43 21.18
CA LEU A 41 31.38 -6.52 21.99
C LEU A 41 30.79 -7.88 21.57
N ILE A 42 29.51 -7.88 21.18
CA ILE A 42 28.87 -8.96 20.44
C ILE A 42 29.35 -8.82 19.00
N ARG A 43 30.47 -9.46 18.67
CA ARG A 43 30.77 -9.73 17.26
C ARG A 43 29.73 -10.72 16.75
N ASP A 44 29.27 -10.52 15.53
CA ASP A 44 28.53 -11.57 14.83
C ASP A 44 29.39 -12.84 14.84
N ALA A 45 28.80 -13.97 15.20
CA ALA A 45 29.48 -15.25 15.13
C ALA A 45 29.95 -15.45 13.69
N GLU A 46 31.26 -15.69 13.49
CA GLU A 46 31.78 -15.90 12.15
C GLU A 46 31.14 -17.15 11.52
N LEU A 47 31.18 -17.25 10.19
CA LEU A 47 30.54 -18.34 9.44
C LEU A 47 30.93 -19.72 9.98
N HIS A 48 32.18 -19.87 10.42
CA HIS A 48 32.71 -21.12 10.98
C HIS A 48 32.15 -21.45 12.38
N GLU A 49 31.79 -20.45 13.18
CA GLU A 49 31.15 -20.63 14.50
C GLU A 49 29.68 -21.02 14.34
N ASN A 50 28.96 -20.42 13.38
CA ASN A 50 27.57 -20.78 13.10
C ASN A 50 27.41 -22.23 12.59
N MET A 51 28.41 -22.75 11.89
CA MET A 51 28.41 -24.15 11.43
C MET A 51 28.50 -25.16 12.60
N LEU A 52 29.15 -24.79 13.72
CA LEU A 52 29.25 -25.66 14.91
C LEU A 52 27.89 -25.85 15.62
N PHE A 53 26.96 -24.91 15.47
CA PHE A 53 25.63 -24.96 16.12
C PHE A 53 24.51 -25.43 15.20
N THR A 54 24.82 -25.77 13.94
CA THR A 54 23.85 -26.36 13.03
C THR A 54 23.80 -27.87 13.32
N VAL A 55 22.97 -28.26 14.29
CA VAL A 55 22.59 -29.68 14.45
C VAL A 55 22.06 -30.14 13.10
N GLU A 56 22.67 -31.17 12.50
CA GLU A 56 22.25 -31.74 11.22
C GLU A 56 20.76 -32.14 11.31
N LYS A 57 19.88 -31.24 10.88
CA LYS A 57 18.49 -31.57 10.63
C LYS A 57 18.48 -32.33 9.32
N GLY A 58 18.33 -33.65 9.45
CA GLY A 58 18.14 -34.57 8.34
C GLY A 58 17.25 -33.98 7.26
N GLN A 59 17.85 -33.88 6.08
CA GLN A 59 17.30 -33.63 4.74
C GLN A 59 15.78 -33.40 4.64
N LYS A 60 15.39 -32.20 4.20
CA LYS A 60 14.47 -31.92 3.07
C LYS A 60 14.37 -30.41 2.79
N GLU A 61 14.93 -30.00 1.65
CA GLU A 61 14.59 -28.91 0.69
C GLU A 61 14.07 -27.51 1.11
N PRO A 62 14.31 -26.47 0.28
CA PRO A 62 14.48 -25.10 0.73
C PRO A 62 13.16 -24.32 0.78
N GLN A 63 12.72 -23.94 1.98
CA GLN A 63 11.82 -22.81 2.14
C GLN A 63 12.62 -21.61 2.61
N LYS A 64 12.94 -20.70 1.67
CA LYS A 64 13.41 -19.34 1.98
C LYS A 64 12.27 -18.58 2.66
N THR A 65 12.08 -18.83 3.95
CA THR A 65 11.24 -17.99 4.79
C THR A 65 12.10 -16.82 5.20
N LYS A 66 11.89 -15.68 4.52
CA LYS A 66 12.41 -14.39 4.97
C LYS A 66 11.95 -14.20 6.41
N GLN A 67 12.87 -14.25 7.38
CA GLN A 67 12.58 -13.75 8.72
C GLN A 67 12.40 -12.24 8.60
N CYS A 68 11.14 -11.86 8.39
CA CYS A 68 10.67 -10.50 8.56
C CYS A 68 10.84 -10.16 10.03
N PHE A 69 11.77 -9.25 10.32
CA PHE A 69 11.77 -8.51 11.58
C PHE A 69 10.37 -7.95 11.76
N LYS A 70 9.60 -8.50 12.70
CA LYS A 70 8.31 -7.95 13.10
C LYS A 70 8.58 -6.68 13.92
N MET A 71 8.98 -5.61 13.23
CA MET A 71 8.73 -4.28 13.75
C MET A 71 7.21 -4.10 13.88
N PRO A 72 6.71 -3.30 14.84
CA PRO A 72 5.33 -2.89 14.82
C PRO A 72 5.15 -2.00 13.60
N VAL A 73 4.78 -2.61 12.46
CA VAL A 73 4.27 -1.89 11.31
C VAL A 73 2.93 -1.32 11.78
N THR A 74 2.90 -0.01 11.99
CA THR A 74 1.66 0.72 12.22
C THR A 74 0.70 0.30 11.11
N PRO A 75 -0.49 -0.24 11.43
CA PRO A 75 -1.46 -0.53 10.39
C PRO A 75 -1.87 0.81 9.81
N LEU A 76 -1.36 1.16 8.62
CA LEU A 76 -1.93 2.24 7.84
C LEU A 76 -3.29 1.75 7.35
N LYS A 77 -4.29 1.88 8.23
CA LYS A 77 -5.69 1.57 7.99
C LYS A 77 -6.29 2.70 7.16
N SER A 78 -5.85 2.83 5.93
CA SER A 78 -6.63 3.41 4.85
C SER A 78 -6.05 2.85 3.56
N LYS A 79 -6.93 2.37 2.66
CA LYS A 79 -6.58 2.06 1.27
C LYS A 79 -6.34 3.36 0.49
N GLU A 80 -5.66 4.31 1.10
CA GLU A 80 -5.31 5.57 0.50
C GLU A 80 -4.01 5.29 -0.23
N SER A 81 -4.14 5.07 -1.53
CA SER A 81 -3.02 4.79 -2.43
C SER A 81 -2.06 5.96 -2.38
N LEU A 82 -1.06 5.88 -1.51
CA LEU A 82 -0.04 6.90 -1.38
C LEU A 82 0.68 7.04 -2.72
N SER A 83 0.77 8.26 -3.24
CA SER A 83 1.48 8.52 -4.49
C SER A 83 2.93 8.00 -4.38
N PRO A 84 3.45 7.32 -5.41
CA PRO A 84 4.82 6.80 -5.40
C PRO A 84 5.86 7.90 -5.17
N GLU A 85 5.57 9.15 -5.55
CA GLU A 85 6.42 10.32 -5.29
C GLU A 85 6.47 10.67 -3.80
N THR A 86 5.32 10.68 -3.13
CA THR A 86 5.23 10.94 -1.68
C THR A 86 6.00 9.88 -0.89
N LEU A 87 5.93 8.62 -1.33
CA LEU A 87 6.67 7.52 -0.74
C LEU A 87 8.19 7.69 -0.91
N LEU A 88 8.65 8.08 -2.10
CA LEU A 88 10.07 8.32 -2.34
C LEU A 88 10.61 9.53 -1.56
N ILE A 89 9.81 10.59 -1.39
CA ILE A 89 10.15 11.74 -0.55
C ILE A 89 10.27 11.32 0.91
N ALA A 90 9.34 10.51 1.41
CA ALA A 90 9.40 9.98 2.77
C ALA A 90 10.61 9.07 2.98
N ALA A 91 10.90 8.18 2.01
CA ALA A 91 12.06 7.29 2.06
C ALA A 91 13.39 8.07 2.10
N LYS A 92 13.51 9.15 1.33
CA LYS A 92 14.69 10.03 1.37
C LYS A 92 14.85 10.72 2.74
N ARG A 93 13.77 11.27 3.30
CA ARG A 93 13.80 11.88 4.65
C ARG A 93 14.21 10.88 5.73
N LEU A 94 13.76 9.63 5.61
CA LEU A 94 14.16 8.57 6.54
C LEU A 94 15.64 8.20 6.40
N LEU A 95 16.17 8.26 5.18
CA LEU A 95 17.59 8.02 4.91
C LEU A 95 18.49 9.13 5.47
N ASP A 96 18.04 10.38 5.44
CA ASP A 96 18.75 11.50 6.06
C ASP A 96 18.92 11.30 7.58
N ILE A 97 17.94 10.63 8.22
CA ILE A 97 17.96 10.30 9.66
C ILE A 97 18.75 9.00 9.90
N CYS A 98 18.61 8.03 9.00
CA CYS A 98 19.20 6.70 9.08
C CYS A 98 20.30 6.53 8.01
N HIS A 99 21.56 6.72 8.39
CA HIS A 99 22.69 6.69 7.45
C HIS A 99 22.93 5.28 6.89
N PHE A 100 22.40 5.02 5.68
CA PHE A 100 22.58 3.77 4.94
C PHE A 100 23.01 4.06 3.50
N PRO A 101 24.33 4.09 3.19
CA PRO A 101 24.83 4.54 1.89
C PRO A 101 24.36 3.68 0.72
N GLU A 102 24.18 2.37 0.92
CA GLU A 102 23.66 1.46 -0.12
C GLU A 102 22.20 1.78 -0.52
N MET A 103 21.43 2.37 0.38
CA MET A 103 20.02 2.70 0.14
C MET A 103 19.86 3.99 -0.69
N GLU A 104 20.85 4.87 -0.70
CA GLU A 104 20.87 6.10 -1.51
C GLU A 104 20.83 5.77 -3.01
N GLU A 105 21.69 4.87 -3.46
CA GLU A 105 21.75 4.43 -4.86
C GLU A 105 20.43 3.76 -5.27
N ARG A 106 19.88 2.92 -4.40
CA ARG A 106 18.61 2.24 -4.65
C ARG A 106 17.44 3.22 -4.75
N ILE A 107 17.41 4.24 -3.90
CA ILE A 107 16.38 5.28 -3.95
C ILE A 107 16.54 6.10 -5.24
N ALA A 108 17.76 6.47 -5.63
CA ALA A 108 18.03 7.18 -6.88
C ALA A 108 17.56 6.38 -8.11
N LEU A 109 17.83 5.07 -8.15
CA LEU A 109 17.36 4.18 -9.21
C LEU A 109 15.82 4.13 -9.26
N LEU A 110 15.16 4.08 -8.09
CA LEU A 110 13.70 4.11 -8.02
C LEU A 110 13.11 5.44 -8.50
N TYR A 111 13.78 6.58 -8.25
CA TYR A 111 13.39 7.87 -8.82
C TYR A 111 13.47 7.86 -10.35
N GLU A 112 14.58 7.39 -10.91
CA GLU A 112 14.74 7.32 -12.38
C GLU A 112 13.69 6.41 -13.01
N LYS A 113 13.41 5.26 -12.37
CA LYS A 113 12.38 4.33 -12.83
C LYS A 113 10.99 4.96 -12.77
N ASN A 114 10.64 5.64 -11.68
CA ASN A 114 9.37 6.34 -11.59
C ASN A 114 9.24 7.46 -12.64
N ARG A 115 10.31 8.21 -12.90
CA ARG A 115 10.34 9.22 -13.96
C ARG A 115 10.01 8.62 -15.33
N LYS A 116 10.64 7.48 -15.68
CA LYS A 116 10.38 6.78 -16.96
C LYS A 116 8.95 6.26 -17.05
N HIS A 117 8.39 5.78 -15.95
CA HIS A 117 7.00 5.33 -15.92
C HIS A 117 6.03 6.49 -16.10
N LEU A 118 6.26 7.64 -15.45
CA LEU A 118 5.45 8.84 -15.64
C LEU A 118 5.45 9.32 -17.10
N GLU A 119 6.63 9.38 -17.73
CA GLU A 119 6.75 9.74 -19.15
C GLU A 119 5.99 8.76 -20.07
N THR A 120 6.08 7.46 -19.78
CA THR A 120 5.33 6.44 -20.53
C THR A 120 3.82 6.62 -20.34
N ILE A 121 3.37 6.90 -19.12
CA ILE A 121 1.95 7.10 -18.80
C ILE A 121 1.40 8.30 -19.56
N GLU A 122 2.08 9.44 -19.53
CA GLU A 122 1.69 10.66 -20.26
C GLU A 122 1.56 10.39 -21.78
N ASN A 123 2.52 9.67 -22.35
CA ASN A 123 2.48 9.28 -23.77
C ASN A 123 1.31 8.34 -24.11
N LEU A 124 0.87 7.51 -23.16
CA LEU A 124 -0.28 6.63 -23.36
C LEU A 124 -1.60 7.38 -23.17
N GLU A 125 -1.67 8.29 -22.21
CA GLU A 125 -2.83 9.13 -21.96
C GLU A 125 -3.14 10.02 -23.18
N THR A 126 -2.12 10.66 -23.75
CA THR A 126 -2.28 11.45 -24.99
C THR A 126 -2.79 10.61 -26.18
N LYS A 127 -2.33 9.36 -26.31
CA LYS A 127 -2.84 8.43 -27.32
C LYS A 127 -4.28 8.03 -27.08
N ILE A 128 -4.65 7.74 -25.82
CA ILE A 128 -6.03 7.42 -25.43
C ILE A 128 -6.95 8.60 -25.76
N ASP A 129 -6.54 9.82 -25.47
CA ASP A 129 -7.34 11.02 -25.77
C ASP A 129 -7.51 11.25 -27.27
N LEU A 130 -6.47 11.00 -28.06
CA LEU A 130 -6.57 11.04 -29.52
C LEU A 130 -7.58 9.99 -30.03
N GLN A 131 -7.48 8.76 -29.53
CA GLN A 131 -8.39 7.68 -29.91
C GLN A 131 -9.83 7.96 -29.48
N ARG A 132 -10.06 8.54 -28.29
CA ARG A 132 -11.38 8.97 -27.83
C ARG A 132 -11.98 10.01 -28.77
N ARG A 133 -11.22 11.04 -29.17
CA ARG A 133 -11.68 12.04 -30.14
C ARG A 133 -12.01 11.42 -31.50
N GLN A 134 -11.19 10.48 -31.98
CA GLN A 134 -11.46 9.77 -33.22
C GLN A 134 -12.76 8.97 -33.15
N LEU A 135 -13.00 8.27 -32.03
CA LEU A 135 -14.24 7.56 -31.78
C LEU A 135 -15.44 8.50 -31.70
N ASP A 136 -15.32 9.64 -31.03
CA ASP A 136 -16.39 10.64 -30.96
C ASP A 136 -16.77 11.13 -32.36
N MET A 137 -15.79 11.46 -33.21
CA MET A 137 -16.01 11.86 -34.60
C MET A 137 -16.70 10.76 -35.43
N LEU A 138 -16.34 9.49 -35.23
CA LEU A 138 -16.97 8.35 -35.92
C LEU A 138 -18.37 8.07 -35.37
N SER A 139 -18.58 8.21 -34.07
CA SER A 139 -19.86 8.05 -33.41
C SER A 139 -20.85 9.13 -33.86
N THR A 140 -20.42 10.39 -33.96
CA THR A 140 -21.24 11.48 -34.51
C THR A 140 -21.62 11.21 -35.97
N ASN A 141 -20.68 10.74 -36.79
CA ASN A 141 -20.96 10.43 -38.19
C ASN A 141 -21.89 9.23 -38.36
N ASN A 142 -21.81 8.24 -37.48
CA ASN A 142 -22.72 7.09 -37.49
C ASN A 142 -24.14 7.45 -36.99
N HIS A 143 -24.27 8.39 -36.05
CA HIS A 143 -25.58 8.86 -35.57
C HIS A 143 -26.36 9.63 -36.65
N LEU A 144 -25.67 10.25 -37.62
CA LEU A 144 -26.30 10.91 -38.76
C LEU A 144 -26.77 9.93 -39.86
N ASN A 145 -26.41 8.64 -39.78
CA ASN A 145 -26.83 7.61 -40.75
C ASN A 145 -28.08 6.84 -40.32
N PHE A 146 -28.61 7.10 -39.12
CA PHE A 146 -29.98 6.74 -38.77
C PHE A 146 -30.87 7.93 -39.06
N GLU A 147 -31.17 8.16 -40.35
CA GLU A 147 -32.47 8.73 -40.70
C GLU A 147 -33.51 7.76 -40.14
N ASP A 148 -34.02 8.11 -38.97
CA ASP A 148 -35.23 7.54 -38.42
C ASP A 148 -36.33 7.77 -39.45
N LYS A 149 -36.58 6.76 -40.28
CA LYS A 149 -37.82 6.64 -41.07
C LYS A 149 -38.99 6.31 -40.14
N SER A 150 -39.09 6.96 -38.99
CA SER A 150 -40.37 7.09 -38.33
C SER A 150 -41.12 8.15 -39.13
N GLU A 151 -42.04 7.71 -39.99
CA GLU A 151 -43.06 8.61 -40.50
C GLU A 151 -43.71 9.26 -39.27
N PHE A 152 -43.40 10.54 -39.05
CA PHE A 152 -43.91 11.28 -37.91
C PHE A 152 -45.42 11.40 -38.11
N ILE A 153 -46.19 10.56 -37.42
CA ILE A 153 -47.65 10.67 -37.42
C ILE A 153 -47.97 12.02 -36.79
N THR A 154 -48.42 12.98 -37.60
CA THR A 154 -48.82 14.30 -37.10
C THR A 154 -50.19 14.20 -36.45
N ASP A 155 -50.45 15.07 -35.46
CA ASP A 155 -51.77 15.16 -34.84
C ASP A 155 -52.88 15.42 -35.89
N GLU A 156 -52.55 16.11 -36.98
CA GLU A 156 -53.45 16.38 -38.09
C GLU A 156 -53.84 15.11 -38.87
N MET A 157 -52.88 14.19 -39.11
CA MET A 157 -53.16 12.89 -39.72
C MET A 157 -54.09 12.04 -38.84
N ILE A 158 -53.89 12.10 -37.52
CA ILE A 158 -54.75 11.40 -36.54
C ILE A 158 -56.17 11.98 -36.54
N GLN A 159 -56.32 13.31 -36.64
CA GLN A 159 -57.64 13.93 -36.69
C GLN A 159 -58.38 13.55 -37.97
N TYR A 160 -57.70 13.56 -39.12
CA TYR A 160 -58.31 13.16 -40.38
C TYR A 160 -58.83 11.71 -40.33
N GLU A 161 -58.04 10.78 -39.79
CA GLU A 161 -58.47 9.39 -39.63
C GLU A 161 -59.67 9.25 -38.68
N LYS A 162 -59.71 10.03 -37.59
CA LYS A 162 -60.85 10.03 -36.66
C LYS A 162 -62.14 10.52 -37.31
N ASP A 163 -62.07 11.63 -38.05
CA ASP A 163 -63.22 12.19 -38.76
C ASP A 163 -63.74 11.22 -39.83
N GLU A 164 -62.82 10.51 -40.49
CA GLU A 164 -63.19 9.48 -41.47
C GLU A 164 -63.89 8.29 -40.83
N ILE A 165 -63.40 7.83 -39.66
CA ILE A 165 -64.04 6.74 -38.90
C ILE A 165 -65.45 7.14 -38.48
N GLU A 166 -65.66 8.35 -37.95
CA GLU A 166 -66.99 8.82 -37.52
C GLU A 166 -67.98 8.85 -38.68
N ARG A 167 -67.54 9.29 -39.87
CA ARG A 167 -68.36 9.26 -41.09
C ARG A 167 -68.81 7.85 -41.44
N LEU A 168 -67.87 6.89 -41.41
CA LEU A 168 -68.12 5.49 -41.75
C LEU A 168 -69.02 4.81 -40.71
N GLU A 169 -68.86 5.12 -39.43
CA GLU A 169 -69.73 4.61 -38.36
C GLU A 169 -71.17 5.07 -38.53
N HIS A 170 -71.39 6.34 -38.89
CA HIS A 170 -72.72 6.87 -39.17
C HIS A 170 -73.36 6.19 -40.40
N GLU A 171 -72.58 5.95 -41.46
CA GLU A 171 -73.07 5.21 -42.65
C GLU A 171 -73.45 3.76 -42.28
N LEU A 172 -72.60 3.09 -41.49
CA LEU A 172 -72.88 1.76 -40.98
C LEU A 172 -74.14 1.72 -40.13
N GLU A 173 -74.37 2.74 -39.29
CA GLU A 173 -75.56 2.82 -38.44
C GLU A 173 -76.84 2.98 -39.28
N LEU A 174 -76.81 3.81 -40.33
CA LEU A 174 -77.94 3.95 -41.25
C LEU A 174 -78.21 2.64 -41.99
N LYS A 175 -77.19 2.01 -42.57
CA LYS A 175 -77.34 0.71 -43.24
C LYS A 175 -77.81 -0.39 -42.30
N SER A 176 -77.35 -0.37 -41.05
CA SER A 176 -77.81 -1.26 -40.00
C SER A 176 -79.29 -1.01 -39.69
N LYS A 177 -79.73 0.25 -39.55
CA LYS A 177 -81.15 0.60 -39.37
C LYS A 177 -82.00 0.22 -40.57
N GLU A 178 -81.51 0.30 -41.80
CA GLU A 178 -82.22 -0.18 -42.99
C GLU A 178 -82.35 -1.71 -43.01
N LEU A 179 -81.30 -2.43 -42.60
CA LEU A 179 -81.32 -3.90 -42.52
C LEU A 179 -82.18 -4.44 -41.37
N TYR A 180 -82.14 -3.79 -40.20
CA TYR A 180 -82.86 -4.22 -38.99
C TYR A 180 -84.21 -3.50 -38.78
N GLY A 181 -84.50 -2.46 -39.56
CA GLY A 181 -85.73 -1.66 -39.50
C GLY A 181 -86.84 -2.08 -40.47
N ILE A 182 -86.69 -3.22 -41.14
CA ILE A 182 -87.79 -3.88 -41.86
C ILE A 182 -88.24 -5.10 -41.04
N LEU A 183 -89.09 -4.83 -40.04
CA LEU A 183 -90.05 -5.78 -39.46
C LEU A 183 -91.28 -5.01 -38.97
#